data_AF-A0A7K5PLK5-F1
#
_entry.id   AF-A0A7K5PLK5-F1
#
_cell.length_a   1.000
_cell.length_b   1.000
_cell.length_c   1.000
_cell.angle_alpha   90.00
_cell.angle_beta   90.00
_cell.angle_gamma   90.00
#
_symmetry.space_group_name_H-M   'P 1'
#
loop_
_entity.id
_entity.type
_entity.pdbx_description
1 polymer ?
#
loop_
_entity_poly.entity_id
_entity_poly.type
_entity_poly.pdbx_seq_one_letter_code
_entity_poly.pdbx_strand_id
1 'polypeptide(L)'
;GPQPSISNSEGDLLFLLDSSASVSHYEFSKVKEFMWDLLHPFTFGPRDVQTSIIHISTAPTMEFPFDRHLTGASLRKAIGATRQLMGDTNTGQALSYAKEKLFSGAAGARPDVPKVLVWVTDGFSTDDISEPMRLLKDMGVTVFIVSTGRGNFLQLSAAASQPSDKHLHFVDVDDLPIITQELRDGILDVIRAKRLHATDITSSSFRLTWPKLLSQETGYYSLEYAPKAQPARKRTQQVSGAHTSLVLSGLAPETTYEVALIPESNVHYFPPQSTRVTTL
;
A
#
# COMPACT_ATOMS: atom_id res chain seq x y z
N GLY A 1 -5.75 -21.99 -11.64
CA GLY A 1 -7.00 -21.23 -11.45
C GLY A 1 -6.68 -19.75 -11.42
N PRO A 2 -7.67 -18.85 -11.53
CA PRO A 2 -7.42 -17.42 -11.30
C PRO A 2 -6.90 -17.23 -9.87
N GLN A 3 -5.82 -16.45 -9.69
CA GLN A 3 -5.35 -16.08 -8.36
C GLN A 3 -6.43 -15.22 -7.66
N PRO A 4 -6.66 -15.40 -6.36
CA PRO A 4 -7.64 -14.61 -5.63
C PRO A 4 -7.24 -13.13 -5.62
N SER A 5 -8.16 -12.26 -6.02
CA SER A 5 -7.97 -10.81 -5.95
C SER A 5 -8.06 -10.32 -4.51
N ILE A 6 -7.10 -9.53 -4.08
CA ILE A 6 -7.09 -8.80 -2.83
C ILE A 6 -8.10 -7.64 -2.96
N SER A 7 -9.17 -7.74 -2.19
CA SER A 7 -10.18 -6.69 -2.05
C SER A 7 -10.06 -6.00 -0.69
N ASN A 8 -10.70 -4.83 -0.56
CA ASN A 8 -10.69 -4.00 0.65
C ASN A 8 -9.30 -3.48 1.05
N SER A 9 -8.51 -3.09 0.07
CA SER A 9 -7.24 -2.39 0.25
C SER A 9 -7.33 -1.05 -0.50
N GLU A 10 -7.21 0.07 0.21
CA GLU A 10 -7.28 1.41 -0.37
C GLU A 10 -6.08 2.24 0.10
N GLY A 11 -5.20 2.58 -0.84
CA GLY A 11 -3.97 3.32 -0.58
C GLY A 11 -3.40 3.88 -1.87
N ASP A 12 -2.58 4.91 -1.76
CA ASP A 12 -1.83 5.47 -2.88
C ASP A 12 -0.41 4.91 -2.84
N LEU A 13 -0.06 4.16 -3.88
CA LEU A 13 1.22 3.46 -4.00
C LEU A 13 2.05 4.11 -5.11
N LEU A 14 3.13 4.79 -4.73
CA LEU A 14 4.06 5.41 -5.65
C LEU A 14 5.28 4.51 -5.84
N PHE A 15 5.58 4.17 -7.08
CA PHE A 15 6.86 3.56 -7.43
C PHE A 15 7.84 4.65 -7.80
N LEU A 16 8.98 4.66 -7.11
CA LEU A 16 10.12 5.47 -7.47
C LEU A 16 11.16 4.56 -8.13
N LEU A 17 11.24 4.63 -9.46
CA LEU A 17 12.00 3.69 -10.26
C LEU A 17 13.29 4.30 -10.75
N ASP A 18 14.40 3.64 -10.46
CA ASP A 18 15.67 3.98 -11.07
C ASP A 18 15.63 3.67 -12.57
N SER A 19 15.74 4.75 -13.35
CA SER A 19 15.73 4.72 -14.81
C SER A 19 16.98 5.38 -15.37
N SER A 20 17.98 5.61 -14.53
CA SER A 20 19.26 6.20 -14.88
C SER A 20 20.08 5.28 -15.79
N ALA A 21 21.24 5.76 -16.23
CA ALA A 21 22.13 5.01 -17.13
C ALA A 21 22.92 3.89 -16.42
N SER A 22 22.93 3.82 -15.08
CA SER A 22 23.58 2.72 -14.35
C SER A 22 22.79 1.41 -14.47
N VAL A 23 21.46 1.52 -14.54
CA VAL A 23 20.55 0.40 -14.71
C VAL A 23 20.61 -0.11 -16.16
N SER A 24 20.85 -1.39 -16.37
CA SER A 24 20.78 -1.98 -17.71
C SER A 24 19.33 -2.09 -18.21
N HIS A 25 19.13 -2.13 -19.53
CA HIS A 25 17.80 -2.37 -20.10
C HIS A 25 17.19 -3.72 -19.65
N TYR A 26 18.04 -4.71 -19.36
CA TYR A 26 17.61 -5.99 -18.82
C TYR A 26 17.05 -5.83 -17.40
N GLU A 27 17.81 -5.19 -16.51
CA GLU A 27 17.39 -4.91 -15.14
C GLU A 27 16.10 -4.09 -15.11
N PHE A 28 16.01 -3.04 -15.93
CA PHE A 28 14.80 -2.22 -16.02
C PHE A 28 13.59 -3.05 -16.47
N SER A 29 13.77 -3.97 -17.43
CA SER A 29 12.69 -4.88 -17.85
C SER A 29 12.24 -5.80 -16.71
N LYS A 30 13.19 -6.34 -15.93
CA LYS A 30 12.90 -7.17 -14.76
C LYS A 30 12.17 -6.42 -13.65
N VAL A 31 12.55 -5.17 -13.39
CA VAL A 31 11.84 -4.31 -12.44
C VAL A 31 10.39 -4.09 -12.88
N LYS A 32 10.11 -3.91 -14.17
CA LYS A 32 8.73 -3.79 -14.67
C LYS A 32 7.92 -5.07 -14.49
N GLU A 33 8.53 -6.24 -14.72
CA GLU A 33 7.91 -7.54 -14.45
C GLU A 33 7.58 -7.68 -12.96
N PHE A 34 8.56 -7.42 -12.09
CA PHE A 34 8.41 -7.43 -10.64
C PHE A 34 7.31 -6.50 -10.15
N MET A 35 7.23 -5.27 -10.68
CA MET A 35 6.16 -4.33 -10.32
C MET A 35 4.78 -4.92 -10.63
N TRP A 36 4.61 -5.53 -11.82
CA TRP A 36 3.34 -6.15 -12.15
C TRP A 36 3.06 -7.36 -11.27
N ASP A 37 4.05 -8.20 -10.99
CA ASP A 37 3.89 -9.35 -10.11
C ASP A 37 3.51 -8.93 -8.69
N LEU A 38 4.09 -7.84 -8.19
CA LEU A 38 3.70 -7.24 -6.92
C LEU A 38 2.24 -6.76 -6.92
N LEU A 39 1.83 -6.08 -8.00
CA LEU A 39 0.57 -5.33 -8.11
C LEU A 39 -0.65 -6.15 -8.58
N HIS A 40 -0.46 -7.16 -9.41
CA HIS A 40 -1.57 -7.85 -10.08
C HIS A 40 -2.65 -8.45 -9.17
N PRO A 41 -2.38 -8.83 -7.91
CA PRO A 41 -3.43 -9.35 -7.04
C PRO A 41 -4.29 -8.23 -6.45
N PHE A 42 -3.87 -6.96 -6.49
CA PHE A 42 -4.66 -5.86 -5.95
C PHE A 42 -5.87 -5.51 -6.83
N THR A 43 -6.92 -5.00 -6.19
CA THR A 43 -8.01 -4.31 -6.88
C THR A 43 -7.64 -2.84 -7.05
N PHE A 44 -7.95 -2.27 -8.23
CA PHE A 44 -7.67 -0.88 -8.57
C PHE A 44 -8.97 -0.12 -8.79
N GLY A 45 -9.03 1.13 -8.37
CA GLY A 45 -10.25 1.93 -8.44
C GLY A 45 -10.22 3.18 -7.57
N PRO A 46 -11.23 4.07 -7.70
CA PRO A 46 -11.31 5.30 -6.91
C PRO A 46 -11.34 5.07 -5.39
N ARG A 47 -11.82 3.90 -4.95
CA ARG A 47 -11.89 3.48 -3.54
C ARG A 47 -11.05 2.23 -3.24
N ASP A 48 -10.11 1.92 -4.12
CA ASP A 48 -9.17 0.81 -3.96
C ASP A 48 -7.74 1.34 -4.10
N VAL A 49 -6.77 0.48 -4.44
CA VAL A 49 -5.39 0.93 -4.67
C VAL A 49 -5.35 1.83 -5.91
N GLN A 50 -4.62 2.94 -5.78
CA GLN A 50 -4.23 3.80 -6.90
C GLN A 50 -2.72 3.85 -6.98
N THR A 51 -2.17 3.87 -8.19
CA THR A 51 -0.74 3.71 -8.42
C THR A 51 -0.21 4.80 -9.33
N SER A 52 1.01 5.25 -9.05
CA SER A 52 1.77 6.20 -9.87
C SER A 52 3.21 5.70 -9.99
N ILE A 53 3.92 6.16 -11.03
CA ILE A 53 5.34 5.90 -11.22
C ILE A 53 6.06 7.24 -11.39
N ILE A 54 7.17 7.43 -10.68
CA ILE A 54 8.13 8.50 -10.89
C ILE A 54 9.50 7.89 -11.19
N HIS A 55 10.15 8.43 -12.20
CA HIS A 55 11.49 8.04 -12.61
C HIS A 55 12.55 8.82 -11.85
N ILE A 56 13.57 8.11 -11.35
CA ILE A 56 14.87 8.69 -11.02
C ILE A 56 15.68 8.72 -12.32
N SER A 57 16.14 9.91 -12.68
CA SER A 57 16.98 10.19 -13.85
C SER A 57 17.69 11.55 -13.62
N THR A 58 18.20 12.19 -14.66
CA THR A 58 18.70 13.58 -14.57
C THR A 58 17.61 14.55 -14.07
N ALA A 59 16.35 14.37 -14.48
CA ALA A 59 15.23 15.21 -14.06
C ALA A 59 14.00 14.35 -13.70
N PRO A 60 13.41 14.53 -12.50
CA PRO A 60 12.35 13.66 -12.04
C PRO A 60 11.11 13.80 -12.92
N THR A 61 10.63 12.67 -13.43
CA THR A 61 9.51 12.63 -14.38
C THR A 61 8.45 11.67 -13.87
N MET A 62 7.19 12.10 -13.90
CA MET A 62 6.04 11.24 -13.58
C MET A 62 5.55 10.57 -14.85
N GLU A 63 5.43 9.25 -14.83
CA GLU A 63 4.91 8.46 -15.96
C GLU A 63 3.40 8.66 -16.11
N PHE A 64 2.66 8.60 -15.00
CA PHE A 64 1.22 8.87 -14.94
C PHE A 64 0.78 9.23 -13.51
N PRO A 65 -0.32 10.03 -13.35
CA PRO A 65 -0.90 10.33 -12.04
C PRO A 65 -1.70 9.14 -11.47
N PHE A 66 -2.01 9.20 -10.16
CA PHE A 66 -2.64 8.11 -9.40
C PHE A 66 -4.02 7.69 -9.95
N ASP A 67 -4.80 8.66 -10.42
CA ASP A 67 -6.17 8.48 -10.88
C ASP A 67 -6.29 8.06 -12.35
N ARG A 68 -5.16 7.83 -13.05
CA ARG A 68 -5.14 7.55 -14.48
C ARG A 68 -5.51 6.11 -14.84
N HIS A 69 -5.01 5.14 -14.06
CA HIS A 69 -5.07 3.70 -14.37
C HIS A 69 -5.81 2.94 -13.27
N LEU A 70 -7.13 3.06 -13.29
CA LEU A 70 -8.03 2.53 -12.26
C LEU A 70 -8.47 1.08 -12.50
N THR A 71 -7.79 0.35 -13.38
CA THR A 71 -8.05 -1.09 -13.61
C THR A 71 -6.74 -1.84 -13.82
N GLY A 72 -6.67 -3.09 -13.37
CA GLY A 72 -5.48 -3.93 -13.53
C GLY A 72 -5.05 -4.08 -14.99
N ALA A 73 -6.00 -4.18 -15.94
CA ALA A 73 -5.69 -4.25 -17.36
C ALA A 73 -5.04 -2.96 -17.89
N SER A 74 -5.56 -1.79 -17.50
CA SER A 74 -4.99 -0.50 -17.89
C SER A 74 -3.61 -0.26 -17.27
N LEU A 75 -3.43 -0.64 -16.00
CA LEU A 75 -2.17 -0.50 -15.28
C LEU A 75 -1.09 -1.43 -15.83
N ARG A 76 -1.42 -2.71 -16.11
CA ARG A 76 -0.50 -3.66 -16.75
C ARG A 76 0.02 -3.13 -18.08
N LYS A 77 -0.86 -2.55 -18.89
CA LYS A 77 -0.48 -1.94 -20.18
C LYS A 77 0.42 -0.73 -19.97
N ALA A 78 0.12 0.12 -18.99
CA ALA A 78 0.92 1.29 -18.65
C ALA A 78 2.33 0.89 -18.20
N ILE A 79 2.45 -0.01 -17.22
CA ILE A 79 3.72 -0.57 -16.75
C ILE A 79 4.49 -1.18 -17.93
N GLY A 80 3.84 -2.00 -18.77
CA GLY A 80 4.48 -2.60 -19.94
C GLY A 80 5.02 -1.57 -20.95
N ALA A 81 4.37 -0.41 -21.08
CA ALA A 81 4.75 0.66 -22.00
C ALA A 81 5.83 1.60 -21.46
N THR A 82 6.07 1.61 -20.14
CA THR A 82 7.06 2.47 -19.50
C THR A 82 8.46 2.25 -20.04
N ARG A 83 9.17 3.36 -20.33
CA ARG A 83 10.50 3.36 -20.94
C ARG A 83 11.55 3.89 -19.98
N GLN A 84 12.74 3.32 -20.04
CA GLN A 84 13.89 3.84 -19.33
C GLN A 84 14.30 5.19 -19.92
N LEU A 85 14.57 6.16 -19.06
CA LEU A 85 14.89 7.53 -19.47
C LEU A 85 16.40 7.76 -19.68
N MET A 86 17.24 6.93 -19.07
CA MET A 86 18.69 7.11 -18.98
C MET A 86 19.07 8.40 -18.24
N GLY A 87 20.36 8.75 -18.23
CA GLY A 87 20.87 9.96 -17.57
C GLY A 87 21.42 9.68 -16.16
N ASP A 88 21.46 10.72 -15.33
CA ASP A 88 22.03 10.67 -13.98
C ASP A 88 21.07 10.00 -12.97
N THR A 89 21.54 9.80 -11.73
CA THR A 89 20.79 9.14 -10.65
C THR A 89 20.40 10.15 -9.57
N ASN A 90 19.69 11.22 -9.93
CA ASN A 90 19.30 12.29 -8.99
C ASN A 90 18.09 11.88 -8.12
N THR A 91 18.33 11.03 -7.13
CA THR A 91 17.28 10.45 -6.28
C THR A 91 16.68 11.49 -5.32
N GLY A 92 17.48 12.40 -4.76
CA GLY A 92 17.03 13.44 -3.84
C GLY A 92 16.00 14.37 -4.48
N GLN A 93 16.24 14.79 -5.72
CA GLN A 93 15.27 15.52 -6.53
C GLN A 93 14.00 14.71 -6.80
N ALA A 94 14.14 13.42 -7.13
CA ALA A 94 13.00 12.56 -7.36
C ALA A 94 12.16 12.29 -6.11
N LEU A 95 12.78 12.20 -4.93
CA LEU A 95 12.11 12.13 -3.63
C LEU A 95 11.38 13.44 -3.29
N SER A 96 11.98 14.58 -3.58
CA SER A 96 11.34 15.89 -3.42
C SER A 96 10.09 16.00 -4.29
N TYR A 97 10.19 15.57 -5.54
CA TYR A 97 9.08 15.53 -6.47
C TYR A 97 7.99 14.52 -6.03
N ALA A 98 8.39 13.33 -5.57
CA ALA A 98 7.49 12.33 -5.00
C ALA A 98 6.68 12.89 -3.82
N LYS A 99 7.33 13.65 -2.92
CA LYS A 99 6.68 14.33 -1.79
C LYS A 99 5.60 15.30 -2.27
N GLU A 100 5.85 16.09 -3.31
CA GLU A 100 4.83 16.99 -3.84
C GLU A 100 3.63 16.22 -4.42
N LYS A 101 3.90 15.12 -5.13
CA LYS A 101 2.86 14.38 -5.86
C LYS A 101 2.02 13.47 -4.97
N LEU A 102 2.60 12.88 -3.93
CA LEU A 102 1.87 12.05 -2.96
C LEU A 102 0.79 12.82 -2.18
N PHE A 103 0.85 14.15 -2.17
CA PHE A 103 -0.07 15.02 -1.45
C PHE A 103 -0.73 16.08 -2.34
N SER A 104 -0.67 15.91 -3.67
CA SER A 104 -1.31 16.81 -4.63
C SER A 104 -2.57 16.18 -5.21
N GLY A 105 -3.73 16.79 -4.97
CA GLY A 105 -4.98 16.39 -5.61
C GLY A 105 -4.93 16.50 -7.15
N ALA A 106 -4.11 17.39 -7.70
CA ALA A 106 -3.88 17.50 -9.15
C ALA A 106 -3.12 16.30 -9.73
N ALA A 107 -2.42 15.52 -8.89
CA ALA A 107 -1.79 14.26 -9.26
C ALA A 107 -2.70 13.04 -8.98
N GLY A 108 -3.96 13.25 -8.60
CA GLY A 108 -4.90 12.20 -8.21
C GLY A 108 -4.72 11.67 -6.79
N ALA A 109 -3.82 12.26 -5.98
CA ALA A 109 -3.54 11.77 -4.64
C ALA A 109 -4.68 12.06 -3.66
N ARG A 110 -5.04 11.08 -2.84
CA ARG A 110 -6.16 11.17 -1.88
C ARG A 110 -5.68 11.53 -0.47
N PRO A 111 -6.28 12.50 0.24
CA PRO A 111 -5.78 12.93 1.55
C PRO A 111 -5.90 11.85 2.64
N ASP A 112 -6.95 11.03 2.61
CA ASP A 112 -7.34 10.16 3.74
C ASP A 112 -6.97 8.68 3.57
N VAL A 113 -5.99 8.39 2.71
CA VAL A 113 -5.52 7.02 2.45
C VAL A 113 -4.05 6.86 2.82
N PRO A 114 -3.60 5.67 3.26
CA PRO A 114 -2.18 5.38 3.43
C PRO A 114 -1.37 5.69 2.18
N LYS A 115 -0.19 6.28 2.39
CA LYS A 115 0.76 6.65 1.35
C LYS A 115 1.94 5.70 1.44
N VAL A 116 2.20 4.98 0.36
CA VAL A 116 3.31 4.03 0.29
C VAL A 116 4.23 4.42 -0.85
N LEU A 117 5.53 4.49 -0.57
CA LEU A 117 6.59 4.65 -1.55
C LEU A 117 7.34 3.32 -1.68
N VAL A 118 7.39 2.76 -2.89
CA VAL A 118 8.25 1.62 -3.22
C VAL A 118 9.37 2.15 -4.10
N TRP A 119 10.57 2.26 -3.51
CA TRP A 119 11.76 2.73 -4.20
C TRP A 119 12.58 1.54 -4.68
N VAL A 120 12.75 1.41 -6.00
CA VAL A 120 13.59 0.38 -6.61
C VAL A 120 14.81 1.03 -7.24
N THR A 121 16.01 0.63 -6.84
CA THR A 121 17.27 1.22 -7.32
C THR A 121 18.40 0.19 -7.37
N ASP A 122 19.37 0.40 -8.26
CA ASP A 122 20.57 -0.42 -8.38
C ASP A 122 21.75 0.13 -7.55
N GLY A 123 21.66 1.34 -6.98
CA GLY A 123 22.82 1.92 -6.30
C GLY A 123 22.69 3.33 -5.75
N PHE A 124 23.75 4.12 -5.98
CA PHE A 124 24.05 5.37 -5.29
C PHE A 124 23.40 6.56 -5.97
N SER A 125 22.84 7.47 -5.17
CA SER A 125 22.38 8.77 -5.66
C SER A 125 23.55 9.71 -5.94
N THR A 126 23.38 10.60 -6.92
CA THR A 126 24.31 11.70 -7.23
C THR A 126 24.05 12.96 -6.41
N ASP A 127 22.94 13.01 -5.67
CA ASP A 127 22.52 14.11 -4.79
C ASP A 127 22.11 13.61 -3.39
N ASP A 128 21.93 14.53 -2.43
CA ASP A 128 21.51 14.17 -1.07
C ASP A 128 20.06 13.69 -1.03
N ILE A 129 19.86 12.53 -0.42
CA ILE A 129 18.53 11.93 -0.23
C ILE A 129 17.99 12.14 1.18
N SER A 130 18.83 12.57 2.13
CA SER A 130 18.57 12.49 3.56
C SER A 130 17.41 13.39 3.97
N GLU A 131 17.47 14.66 3.57
CA GLU A 131 16.41 15.63 3.86
C GLU A 131 15.06 15.30 3.19
N PRO A 132 14.98 15.08 1.86
CA PRO A 132 13.70 14.79 1.22
C PRO A 132 13.07 13.48 1.71
N MET A 133 13.88 12.46 2.01
CA MET A 133 13.39 11.21 2.60
C MET A 133 12.86 11.41 4.03
N ARG A 134 13.55 12.19 4.86
CA ARG A 134 13.06 12.53 6.20
C ARG A 134 11.69 13.20 6.13
N LEU A 135 11.53 14.19 5.24
CA LEU A 135 10.26 14.91 5.07
C LEU A 135 9.12 13.98 4.62
N LEU A 136 9.36 13.04 3.71
CA LEU A 136 8.37 12.04 3.31
C LEU A 136 7.90 11.20 4.51
N LYS A 137 8.85 10.70 5.31
CA LYS A 137 8.53 9.91 6.50
C LYS A 137 7.80 10.72 7.57
N ASP A 138 8.21 11.97 7.79
CA ASP A 138 7.54 12.89 8.73
C ASP A 138 6.09 13.17 8.31
N MET A 139 5.80 13.14 7.00
CA MET A 139 4.44 13.23 6.45
C MET A 139 3.64 11.92 6.51
N GLY A 140 4.20 10.88 7.13
CA GLY A 140 3.54 9.59 7.33
C GLY A 140 3.54 8.66 6.12
N VAL A 141 4.45 8.87 5.16
CA VAL A 141 4.67 7.94 4.04
C VAL A 141 5.46 6.73 4.55
N THR A 142 4.96 5.52 4.29
CA THR A 142 5.73 4.30 4.53
C THR A 142 6.59 3.99 3.31
N VAL A 143 7.88 3.80 3.54
CA VAL A 143 8.90 3.67 2.50
C VAL A 143 9.44 2.24 2.52
N PHE A 144 9.20 1.52 1.43
CA PHE A 144 9.85 0.26 1.10
C PHE A 144 10.95 0.52 0.08
N ILE A 145 12.10 -0.13 0.25
CA ILE A 145 13.25 -0.02 -0.64
C ILE A 145 13.64 -1.42 -1.11
N VAL A 146 13.81 -1.55 -2.42
CA VAL A 146 14.35 -2.74 -3.08
C VAL A 146 15.64 -2.32 -3.79
N SER A 147 16.78 -2.76 -3.25
CA SER A 147 18.10 -2.52 -3.83
C SER A 147 18.51 -3.73 -4.66
N THR A 148 18.61 -3.56 -5.99
CA THR A 148 19.02 -4.63 -6.91
C THR A 148 20.54 -4.70 -7.12
N GLY A 149 21.28 -3.72 -6.61
CA GLY A 149 22.74 -3.65 -6.75
C GLY A 149 23.46 -3.27 -5.45
N ARG A 150 24.56 -2.54 -5.57
CA ARG A 150 25.50 -2.26 -4.47
C ARG A 150 25.12 -0.99 -3.69
N GLY A 151 23.85 -0.85 -3.32
CA GLY A 151 23.38 0.25 -2.49
C GLY A 151 24.09 0.33 -1.14
N ASN A 152 24.24 1.55 -0.59
CA ASN A 152 24.82 1.73 0.73
C ASN A 152 23.83 1.30 1.81
N PHE A 153 24.11 0.18 2.49
CA PHE A 153 23.24 -0.36 3.54
C PHE A 153 22.87 0.68 4.61
N LEU A 154 23.83 1.45 5.11
CA LEU A 154 23.57 2.42 6.18
C LEU A 154 22.63 3.54 5.70
N GLN A 155 22.86 4.06 4.50
CA GLN A 155 22.03 5.10 3.92
C GLN A 155 20.61 4.59 3.60
N LEU A 156 20.49 3.42 2.97
CA LEU A 156 19.21 2.83 2.61
C LEU A 156 18.42 2.36 3.85
N SER A 157 19.09 1.83 4.87
CA SER A 157 18.45 1.46 6.15
C SER A 157 17.91 2.69 6.88
N ALA A 158 18.64 3.80 6.86
CA ALA A 158 18.16 5.07 7.39
C ALA A 158 17.02 5.65 6.54
N ALA A 159 16.99 5.39 5.23
CA ALA A 159 15.95 5.87 4.32
C ALA A 159 14.63 5.08 4.45
N ALA A 160 14.69 3.76 4.57
CA ALA A 160 13.54 2.89 4.73
C ALA A 160 12.73 3.18 6.00
N SER A 161 11.45 2.80 6.00
CA SER A 161 10.63 2.81 7.22
C SER A 161 11.07 1.72 8.20
N GLN A 162 10.76 1.91 9.49
CA GLN A 162 11.07 0.94 10.52
C GLN A 162 9.93 -0.09 10.70
N PRO A 163 10.25 -1.35 11.02
CA PRO A 163 11.60 -1.90 11.19
C PRO A 163 12.25 -2.19 9.82
N SER A 164 13.56 -1.95 9.69
CA SER A 164 14.24 -1.96 8.39
C SER A 164 14.28 -3.33 7.72
N ASP A 165 14.30 -4.41 8.48
CA ASP A 165 14.26 -5.80 7.99
C ASP A 165 12.99 -6.11 7.16
N LYS A 166 11.88 -5.41 7.41
CA LYS A 166 10.64 -5.54 6.63
C LYS A 166 10.56 -4.61 5.43
N HIS A 167 11.30 -3.50 5.47
CA HIS A 167 11.15 -2.39 4.54
C HIS A 167 12.36 -2.18 3.62
N LEU A 168 13.45 -2.91 3.84
CA LEU A 168 14.66 -2.84 3.02
C LEU A 168 15.06 -4.24 2.57
N HIS A 169 15.04 -4.43 1.26
CA HIS A 169 15.39 -5.70 0.62
C HIS A 169 16.60 -5.50 -0.28
N PHE A 170 17.64 -6.31 -0.07
CA PHE A 170 18.76 -6.44 -1.01
C PHE A 170 18.60 -7.77 -1.73
N VAL A 171 18.48 -7.73 -3.05
CA VAL A 171 18.19 -8.90 -3.86
C VAL A 171 18.81 -8.74 -5.23
N ASP A 172 19.25 -9.81 -5.87
CA ASP A 172 19.62 -9.73 -7.29
C ASP A 172 18.38 -9.41 -8.13
N VAL A 173 18.56 -8.75 -9.27
CA VAL A 173 17.45 -8.43 -10.17
C VAL A 173 16.70 -9.69 -10.65
N ASP A 174 17.41 -10.80 -10.80
CA ASP A 174 16.83 -12.09 -11.19
C ASP A 174 16.05 -12.77 -10.05
N ASP A 175 16.34 -12.39 -8.81
CA ASP A 175 15.77 -12.94 -7.58
C ASP A 175 14.62 -12.09 -6.99
N LEU A 176 14.24 -10.98 -7.65
CA LEU A 176 13.06 -10.18 -7.30
C LEU A 176 11.78 -10.99 -7.02
N PRO A 177 11.49 -12.12 -7.73
CA PRO A 177 10.34 -12.96 -7.42
C PRO A 177 10.34 -13.50 -5.98
N ILE A 178 11.51 -13.70 -5.36
CA ILE A 178 11.65 -14.26 -4.00
C ILE A 178 11.04 -13.34 -2.95
N ILE A 179 11.28 -12.03 -3.05
CA ILE A 179 10.80 -11.03 -2.07
C ILE A 179 9.39 -10.52 -2.39
N THR A 180 8.83 -10.88 -3.55
CA THR A 180 7.57 -10.29 -4.04
C THR A 180 6.41 -10.51 -3.08
N GLN A 181 6.28 -11.72 -2.51
CA GLN A 181 5.20 -12.01 -1.57
C GLN A 181 5.37 -11.23 -0.26
N GLU A 182 6.56 -11.25 0.32
CA GLU A 182 6.85 -10.55 1.58
C GLU A 182 6.62 -9.04 1.45
N LEU A 183 7.12 -8.44 0.37
CA LEU A 183 6.91 -7.01 0.10
C LEU A 183 5.42 -6.70 -0.10
N ARG A 184 4.68 -7.57 -0.79
CA ARG A 184 3.23 -7.41 -0.97
C ARG A 184 2.51 -7.41 0.37
N ASP A 185 2.82 -8.36 1.23
CA ASP A 185 2.20 -8.51 2.54
C ASP A 185 2.52 -7.31 3.43
N GLY A 186 3.75 -6.80 3.40
CA GLY A 186 4.11 -5.54 4.08
C GLY A 186 3.33 -4.33 3.57
N ILE A 187 3.17 -4.18 2.25
CA ILE A 187 2.37 -3.11 1.65
C ILE A 187 0.89 -3.25 2.09
N LEU A 188 0.35 -4.47 2.13
CA LEU A 188 -1.01 -4.73 2.58
C LEU A 188 -1.22 -4.33 4.04
N ASP A 189 -0.27 -4.64 4.92
CA ASP A 189 -0.33 -4.26 6.32
C ASP A 189 -0.46 -2.73 6.46
N VAL A 190 0.33 -1.97 5.69
CA VAL A 190 0.28 -0.50 5.70
C VAL A 190 -1.06 0.03 5.18
N ILE A 191 -1.50 -0.48 4.02
CA ILE A 191 -2.73 -0.04 3.37
C ILE A 191 -3.97 -0.39 4.22
N ARG A 192 -3.90 -1.47 5.01
CA ARG A 192 -4.98 -1.91 5.92
C ARG A 192 -4.89 -1.33 7.32
N ALA A 193 -3.72 -0.88 7.78
CA ALA A 193 -3.51 -0.39 9.15
C ALA A 193 -4.46 0.75 9.57
N LYS A 194 -4.91 1.57 8.61
CA LYS A 194 -5.84 2.68 8.87
C LYS A 194 -7.31 2.30 8.68
N ARG A 195 -7.64 1.01 8.50
CA ARG A 195 -8.98 0.57 8.11
C ARG A 195 -9.44 -0.67 8.85
N LEU A 196 -10.76 -0.81 8.95
CA LEU A 196 -11.42 -2.06 9.28
C LEU A 196 -11.09 -3.10 8.19
N HIS A 197 -10.49 -4.20 8.61
CA HIS A 197 -10.18 -5.33 7.74
C HIS A 197 -10.33 -6.65 8.50
N ALA A 198 -10.41 -7.74 7.75
CA ALA A 198 -10.50 -9.08 8.30
C ALA A 198 -9.21 -9.88 8.07
N THR A 199 -8.85 -10.69 9.06
CA THR A 199 -7.76 -11.67 9.05
C THR A 199 -8.27 -13.00 9.61
N ASP A 200 -7.43 -14.04 9.62
CA ASP A 200 -7.74 -15.36 10.19
C ASP A 200 -9.09 -15.94 9.70
N ILE A 201 -9.37 -15.80 8.39
CA ILE A 201 -10.65 -16.19 7.80
C ILE A 201 -10.75 -17.72 7.75
N THR A 202 -11.83 -18.26 8.30
CA THR A 202 -12.18 -19.68 8.25
C THR A 202 -13.55 -19.86 7.58
N SER A 203 -14.04 -21.11 7.52
CA SER A 203 -15.38 -21.40 7.03
C SER A 203 -16.51 -20.94 7.96
N SER A 204 -16.19 -20.52 9.19
CA SER A 204 -17.23 -20.13 10.17
C SER A 204 -16.86 -18.94 11.05
N SER A 205 -15.71 -18.32 10.80
CA SER A 205 -15.22 -17.18 11.57
C SER A 205 -14.26 -16.30 10.77
N PHE A 206 -14.07 -15.08 11.24
CA PHE A 206 -12.93 -14.25 10.88
C PHE A 206 -12.63 -13.28 12.02
N ARG A 207 -11.38 -12.82 12.11
CA ARG A 207 -10.97 -11.74 13.02
C ARG A 207 -11.12 -10.40 12.31
N LEU A 208 -11.79 -9.45 12.93
CA LEU A 208 -11.80 -8.05 12.54
C LEU A 208 -10.72 -7.29 13.31
N THR A 209 -10.07 -6.36 12.63
CA THR A 209 -9.07 -5.43 13.19
C THR A 209 -9.29 -4.04 12.61
N TRP A 210 -9.07 -3.00 13.42
CA TRP A 210 -9.26 -1.59 13.02
C TRP A 210 -8.30 -0.64 13.75
N PRO A 211 -8.06 0.58 13.24
CA PRO A 211 -7.20 1.55 13.91
C PRO A 211 -7.75 1.95 15.29
N LYS A 212 -6.86 2.32 16.21
CA LYS A 212 -7.23 2.89 17.50
C LYS A 212 -7.78 4.31 17.30
N LEU A 213 -9.10 4.45 17.29
CA LEU A 213 -9.80 5.75 17.18
C LEU A 213 -10.32 6.23 18.54
N LEU A 214 -10.68 5.28 19.41
CA LEU A 214 -11.26 5.51 20.73
C LEU A 214 -10.40 4.87 21.83
N SER A 215 -10.64 5.29 23.05
CA SER A 215 -10.16 4.72 24.32
C SER A 215 -11.36 4.27 25.15
N GLN A 216 -11.14 3.60 26.29
CA GLN A 216 -12.22 3.19 27.19
C GLN A 216 -13.06 4.38 27.70
N GLU A 217 -12.46 5.58 27.77
CA GLU A 217 -13.08 6.80 28.30
C GLU A 217 -13.75 7.65 27.22
N THR A 218 -13.34 7.49 25.97
CA THR A 218 -13.78 8.34 24.86
C THR A 218 -14.87 7.73 23.99
N GLY A 219 -15.30 6.50 24.31
CA GLY A 219 -16.45 5.86 23.67
C GLY A 219 -16.35 4.35 23.49
N TYR A 220 -17.11 3.84 22.52
CA TYR A 220 -17.15 2.43 22.13
C TYR A 220 -17.33 2.29 20.62
N TYR A 221 -17.10 1.09 20.09
CA TYR A 221 -17.37 0.75 18.70
C TYR A 221 -18.66 -0.07 18.61
N SER A 222 -19.51 0.26 17.65
CA SER A 222 -20.63 -0.58 17.22
C SER A 222 -20.24 -1.30 15.93
N LEU A 223 -20.14 -2.62 15.98
CA LEU A 223 -19.88 -3.48 14.82
C LEU A 223 -21.20 -4.05 14.32
N GLU A 224 -21.59 -3.67 13.11
CA GLU A 224 -22.75 -4.21 12.42
C GLU A 224 -22.30 -5.18 11.32
N TYR A 225 -22.95 -6.34 11.20
CA TYR A 225 -22.66 -7.29 10.13
C TYR A 225 -23.88 -8.09 9.67
N ALA A 226 -23.94 -8.40 8.37
CA ALA A 226 -24.99 -9.22 7.78
C ALA A 226 -24.45 -10.00 6.55
N PRO A 227 -24.99 -11.18 6.22
CA PRO A 227 -24.76 -11.77 4.90
C PRO A 227 -25.24 -10.80 3.82
N LYS A 228 -24.42 -10.54 2.79
CA LYS A 228 -24.73 -9.61 1.70
C LYS A 228 -26.06 -9.94 1.01
N ALA A 229 -26.39 -11.22 0.87
CA ALA A 229 -27.65 -11.69 0.29
C ALA A 229 -28.86 -11.57 1.23
N GLN A 230 -28.64 -11.36 2.54
CA GLN A 230 -29.68 -11.34 3.57
C GLN A 230 -29.46 -10.17 4.55
N PRO A 231 -29.57 -8.91 4.10
CA PRO A 231 -29.32 -7.74 4.94
C PRO A 231 -30.27 -7.64 6.14
N ALA A 232 -31.45 -8.27 6.07
CA ALA A 232 -32.40 -8.37 7.18
C ALA A 232 -31.87 -9.19 8.37
N ARG A 233 -30.84 -10.04 8.19
CA ARG A 233 -30.18 -10.79 9.28
C ARG A 233 -29.04 -10.01 9.93
N LYS A 234 -29.10 -8.67 9.89
CA LYS A 234 -28.10 -7.81 10.52
C LYS A 234 -27.98 -8.11 12.00
N ARG A 235 -26.74 -8.22 12.47
CA ARG A 235 -26.35 -8.34 13.87
C ARG A 235 -25.50 -7.14 14.25
N THR A 236 -25.59 -6.76 15.51
CA THR A 236 -24.80 -5.65 16.07
C THR A 236 -24.08 -6.13 17.32
N GLN A 237 -22.83 -5.75 17.47
CA GLN A 237 -22.02 -6.05 18.64
C GLN A 237 -21.27 -4.82 19.10
N GLN A 238 -21.40 -4.52 20.40
CA GLN A 238 -20.68 -3.42 21.01
C GLN A 238 -19.32 -3.87 21.51
N VAL A 239 -18.28 -3.09 21.24
CA VAL A 239 -16.91 -3.34 21.68
C VAL A 239 -16.39 -2.10 22.38
N SER A 240 -15.85 -2.25 23.58
CA SER A 240 -15.24 -1.14 24.32
C SER A 240 -14.18 -0.43 23.47
N GLY A 241 -14.11 0.90 23.56
CA GLY A 241 -13.08 1.70 22.89
C GLY A 241 -11.65 1.30 23.26
N ALA A 242 -11.45 0.53 24.34
CA ALA A 242 -10.16 -0.07 24.68
C ALA A 242 -9.63 -1.04 23.61
N HIS A 243 -10.49 -1.73 22.86
CA HIS A 243 -10.12 -2.80 21.95
C HIS A 243 -10.07 -2.33 20.49
N THR A 244 -9.25 -3.03 19.69
CA THR A 244 -9.08 -2.79 18.25
C THR A 244 -9.23 -4.07 17.42
N SER A 245 -9.74 -5.14 18.05
CA SER A 245 -9.99 -6.41 17.39
C SER A 245 -11.18 -7.15 18.01
N LEU A 246 -11.88 -7.93 17.18
CA LEU A 246 -12.98 -8.81 17.58
C LEU A 246 -13.02 -10.02 16.66
N VAL A 247 -13.24 -11.22 17.21
CA VAL A 247 -13.50 -12.43 16.40
C VAL A 247 -15.01 -12.60 16.26
N LEU A 248 -15.50 -12.64 15.02
CA LEU A 248 -16.86 -13.06 14.71
C LEU A 248 -16.87 -14.56 14.41
N SER A 249 -17.78 -15.29 15.04
CA SER A 249 -17.90 -16.75 14.93
C SER A 249 -19.35 -17.18 14.67
N GLY A 250 -19.54 -18.45 14.30
CA GLY A 250 -20.88 -18.99 13.98
C GLY A 250 -21.44 -18.43 12.66
N LEU A 251 -20.54 -18.12 11.72
CA LEU A 251 -20.88 -17.64 10.39
C LEU A 251 -21.11 -18.82 9.44
N ALA A 252 -21.97 -18.62 8.44
CA ALA A 252 -22.14 -19.57 7.34
C ALA A 252 -20.89 -19.62 6.44
N PRO A 253 -20.49 -20.80 5.94
CA PRO A 253 -19.38 -20.97 4.99
C PRO A 253 -19.69 -20.36 3.63
N GLU A 254 -18.65 -20.09 2.84
CA GLU A 254 -18.73 -19.54 1.48
C GLU A 254 -19.68 -18.33 1.34
N THR A 255 -19.79 -17.52 2.40
CA THR A 255 -20.78 -16.44 2.49
C THR A 255 -20.08 -15.10 2.61
N THR A 256 -20.39 -14.18 1.70
CA THR A 256 -19.92 -12.79 1.81
C THR A 256 -20.75 -12.03 2.84
N TYR A 257 -20.08 -11.50 3.86
CA TYR A 257 -20.64 -10.58 4.85
C TYR A 257 -20.26 -9.14 4.51
N GLU A 258 -21.20 -8.23 4.71
CA GLU A 258 -20.92 -6.80 4.82
C GLU A 258 -20.78 -6.47 6.30
N VAL A 259 -19.69 -5.77 6.64
CA VAL A 259 -19.35 -5.40 8.02
C VAL A 259 -19.13 -3.89 8.07
N ALA A 260 -19.71 -3.23 9.06
CA ALA A 260 -19.50 -1.82 9.35
C ALA A 260 -19.03 -1.63 10.80
N LEU A 261 -18.00 -0.81 10.98
CA LEU A 261 -17.51 -0.32 12.26
C LEU A 261 -17.94 1.15 12.39
N ILE A 262 -18.75 1.42 13.40
CA ILE A 262 -19.24 2.76 13.72
C ILE A 262 -18.60 3.17 15.06
N PRO A 263 -17.64 4.12 15.05
CA PRO A 263 -17.09 4.65 16.30
C PRO A 263 -18.09 5.61 16.94
N GLU A 264 -18.55 5.27 18.14
CA GLU A 264 -19.46 6.09 18.95
C GLU A 264 -18.64 6.86 19.99
N SER A 265 -18.26 8.10 19.67
CA SER A 265 -17.41 8.94 20.52
C SER A 265 -18.18 10.05 21.23
N ASN A 266 -17.75 10.39 22.43
CA ASN A 266 -18.19 11.58 23.15
C ASN A 266 -17.30 12.82 22.91
N VAL A 267 -16.22 12.73 22.12
CA VAL A 267 -15.26 13.82 21.91
C VAL A 267 -15.19 14.28 20.45
N HIS A 268 -14.95 13.36 19.52
CA HIS A 268 -14.75 13.68 18.10
C HIS A 268 -15.59 12.75 17.21
N TYR A 269 -16.14 13.30 16.14
CA TYR A 269 -16.79 12.48 15.13
C TYR A 269 -15.74 11.71 14.32
N PHE A 270 -15.92 10.40 14.18
CA PHE A 270 -15.15 9.55 13.29
C PHE A 270 -16.10 8.93 12.26
N PRO A 271 -15.77 8.99 10.95
CA PRO A 271 -16.62 8.39 9.93
C PRO A 271 -16.67 6.86 10.09
N PRO A 272 -17.83 6.22 9.86
CA PRO A 272 -17.93 4.77 9.83
C PRO A 272 -17.02 4.15 8.77
N GLN A 273 -16.48 2.98 9.09
CA GLN A 273 -15.67 2.19 8.16
C GLN A 273 -16.43 0.92 7.79
N SER A 274 -16.32 0.48 6.53
CA SER A 274 -17.00 -0.73 6.07
C SER A 274 -16.05 -1.63 5.29
N THR A 275 -16.24 -2.93 5.41
CA THR A 275 -15.52 -3.95 4.65
C THR A 275 -16.45 -5.07 4.20
N ARG A 276 -16.00 -5.88 3.23
CA ARG A 276 -16.66 -7.14 2.86
C ARG A 276 -15.69 -8.28 3.10
N VAL A 277 -16.20 -9.37 3.66
CA VAL A 277 -15.42 -10.55 4.01
C VAL A 277 -16.16 -11.78 3.55
N THR A 278 -15.51 -12.69 2.83
CA THR A 278 -16.11 -13.97 2.42
C THR A 278 -15.47 -15.07 3.24
N THR A 279 -16.28 -15.83 3.97
CA THR A 279 -15.83 -17.04 4.68
C THR A 279 -15.38 -18.11 3.69
N LEU A 280 -14.49 -18.99 4.16
CA LEU A 280 -13.99 -20.12 3.35
C LEU A 280 -15.05 -21.20 3.13
#